data_AF-A0A937W5Q4-F1
#
_entry.id   AF-A0A937W5Q4-F1
#
_cell.length_a   1.000
_cell.length_b   1.000
_cell.length_c   1.000
_cell.angle_alpha   90.00
_cell.angle_beta   90.00
_cell.angle_gamma   90.00
#
_symmetry.space_group_name_H-M   'P 1'
#
loop_
_entity.id
_entity.type
_entity.pdbx_description
1 polymer ?
#
loop_
_entity_poly.entity_id
_entity_poly.type
_entity_poly.pdbx_seq_one_letter_code
_entity_poly.pdbx_strand_id
1 'polypeptide(L)'
;MRYWRFHHPHPRVQLQMEVVLLPSYGVPNEQIQPIGGLSKATRYRYLYAYRDGGVERLNTLRFPRQASALVPQRTTLAAHLRAQPPATVAAAAAQIEALTGIKRGLTQTRQFFKK
;
A
#
# COMPACT_ATOMS: atom_id res chain seq x y z
N MET A 1 -0.07 22.01 11.36
CA MET A 1 -0.17 21.70 9.92
C MET A 1 0.90 22.38 9.07
N ARG A 2 1.14 23.70 9.20
CA ARG A 2 2.13 24.46 8.40
C ARG A 2 3.57 23.91 8.47
N TYR A 3 4.06 23.56 9.66
CA TYR A 3 5.37 22.91 9.82
C TYR A 3 5.43 21.56 9.08
N TRP A 4 4.44 20.69 9.33
CA TRP A 4 4.40 19.35 8.74
C TRP A 4 4.29 19.32 7.21
N ARG A 5 3.79 20.38 6.57
CA ARG A 5 3.81 20.54 5.12
C ARG A 5 5.23 20.41 4.53
N PHE A 6 6.27 20.83 5.25
CA PHE A 6 7.65 20.78 4.75
C PHE A 6 8.49 19.70 5.42
N HIS A 7 8.10 19.24 6.60
CA HIS A 7 8.93 18.38 7.44
C HIS A 7 8.38 16.97 7.68
N HIS A 8 7.18 16.65 7.18
CA HIS A 8 6.67 15.29 7.32
C HIS A 8 7.56 14.31 6.53
N PRO A 9 7.95 13.14 7.08
CA PRO A 9 8.90 12.23 6.42
C PRO A 9 8.42 11.72 5.07
N HIS A 10 7.11 11.68 4.85
CA HIS A 10 6.52 11.20 3.61
C HIS A 10 6.00 12.34 2.72
N PRO A 11 6.49 12.48 1.46
CA PRO A 11 6.15 13.59 0.56
C PRO A 11 4.67 13.65 0.17
N ARG A 12 4.01 12.49 0.04
CA ARG A 12 2.55 12.47 -0.20
C ARG A 12 1.74 13.14 0.91
N VAL A 13 2.15 13.01 2.16
CA VAL A 13 1.45 13.66 3.29
C VAL A 13 1.74 15.16 3.26
N GLN A 14 2.98 15.57 2.94
CA GLN A 14 3.32 16.98 2.73
C GLN A 14 2.39 17.64 1.69
N LEU A 15 2.22 17.00 0.53
CA LEU A 15 1.32 17.45 -0.53
C LEU A 15 -0.15 17.49 -0.06
N GLN A 16 -0.61 16.48 0.68
CA GLN A 16 -1.96 16.48 1.25
C GLN A 16 -2.19 17.68 2.19
N MET A 17 -1.22 17.95 3.07
CA MET A 17 -1.28 19.09 4.00
C MET A 17 -1.29 20.42 3.24
N GLU A 18 -0.49 20.54 2.18
CA GLU A 18 -0.46 21.73 1.33
C GLU A 18 -1.82 21.97 0.65
N VAL A 19 -2.37 20.95 0.00
CA VAL A 19 -3.65 21.03 -0.73
C VAL A 19 -4.81 21.43 0.17
N VAL A 20 -4.80 20.96 1.42
CA VAL A 20 -5.82 21.31 2.43
C VAL A 20 -5.63 22.73 2.96
N LEU A 21 -4.39 23.23 3.03
CA LEU A 21 -4.09 24.58 3.51
C LEU A 21 -4.32 25.67 2.46
N LEU A 22 -4.12 25.40 1.17
CA LEU A 22 -4.23 26.40 0.10
C LEU A 22 -5.53 27.23 0.13
N PRO A 23 -6.72 26.64 0.38
CA PRO A 23 -7.95 27.43 0.55
C PRO A 23 -7.89 28.46 1.69
N SER A 24 -7.21 28.14 2.80
CA SER A 24 -7.06 29.07 3.94
C SER A 24 -6.16 30.26 3.65
N TYR A 25 -5.34 30.17 2.59
CA TYR A 25 -4.52 31.26 2.07
C TYR A 25 -5.23 32.06 0.97
N GLY A 26 -6.51 31.78 0.71
CA GLY A 26 -7.29 32.46 -0.33
C GLY A 26 -7.00 31.96 -1.75
N VAL A 27 -6.29 30.84 -1.91
CA VAL A 27 -5.97 30.30 -3.24
C VAL A 27 -7.26 29.77 -3.90
N PRO A 28 -7.60 30.23 -5.12
CA PRO A 28 -8.79 29.77 -5.82
C PRO A 28 -8.76 28.27 -6.11
N ASN A 29 -9.92 27.61 -6.05
CA ASN A 29 -10.06 26.17 -6.28
C ASN A 29 -9.49 25.70 -7.63
N GLU A 30 -9.55 26.56 -8.65
CA GLU A 30 -9.05 26.30 -10.00
C GLU A 30 -7.53 26.21 -10.06
N GLN A 31 -6.81 26.95 -9.20
CA GLN A 31 -5.35 27.00 -9.16
C GLN A 31 -4.74 25.87 -8.32
N ILE A 32 -5.49 25.32 -7.36
CA ILE A 32 -4.98 24.30 -6.42
C ILE A 32 -4.56 23.01 -7.15
N GLN A 33 -5.27 22.62 -8.20
CA GLN A 33 -4.97 21.41 -8.97
C GLN A 33 -3.64 21.54 -9.75
N PRO A 34 -3.41 22.63 -10.53
CA PRO A 34 -2.11 22.93 -11.12
C PRO A 34 -0.98 23.00 -10.09
N ILE A 35 -1.17 23.73 -8.99
CA ILE A 35 -0.15 23.90 -7.94
C ILE A 35 0.28 22.55 -7.36
N GLY A 36 -0.68 21.68 -7.05
CA GLY A 36 -0.41 20.37 -6.48
C GLY A 36 -0.10 19.27 -7.48
N GLY A 37 -0.18 19.52 -8.79
CA GLY A 37 0.00 18.50 -9.83
C GLY A 37 -0.98 17.33 -9.71
N LEU A 38 -2.23 17.59 -9.35
CA LEU A 38 -3.20 16.55 -8.98
C LEU A 38 -4.58 16.75 -9.63
N SER A 39 -5.26 15.63 -9.88
CA SER A 39 -6.61 15.64 -10.43
C SER A 39 -7.66 16.14 -9.42
N LYS A 40 -8.78 16.66 -9.94
CA LYS A 40 -9.96 17.04 -9.16
C LYS A 40 -10.38 15.95 -8.17
N ALA A 41 -10.43 14.69 -8.60
CA ALA A 41 -10.78 13.55 -7.76
C ALA A 41 -9.80 13.36 -6.59
N THR A 42 -8.50 13.49 -6.86
CA THR A 42 -7.46 13.39 -5.83
C THR A 42 -7.59 14.50 -4.79
N ARG A 43 -7.85 15.74 -5.23
CA ARG A 43 -8.11 16.87 -4.33
C ARG A 43 -9.28 16.57 -3.39
N TYR A 44 -10.42 16.14 -3.93
CA TYR A 44 -11.58 15.82 -3.11
C TYR A 44 -11.32 14.69 -2.12
N ARG A 45 -10.55 13.67 -2.52
CA ARG A 45 -10.14 12.60 -1.61
C ARG A 45 -9.34 13.13 -0.42
N TYR A 46 -8.45 14.10 -0.64
CA TYR A 46 -7.65 14.71 0.44
C TYR A 46 -8.52 15.56 1.36
N LEU A 47 -9.41 16.37 0.78
CA LEU A 47 -10.36 17.18 1.56
C LEU A 47 -11.31 16.29 2.38
N TYR A 48 -11.81 15.20 1.81
CA TYR A 48 -12.65 14.24 2.52
C TYR A 48 -11.88 13.59 3.67
N ALA A 49 -10.66 13.13 3.43
CA ALA A 49 -9.81 12.55 4.47
C ALA A 49 -9.56 13.54 5.62
N TYR A 50 -9.32 14.81 5.31
CA TYR A 50 -9.18 15.84 6.35
C TYR A 50 -10.49 16.11 7.10
N ARG A 51 -11.64 16.11 6.41
CA ARG A 51 -12.95 16.27 7.06
C ARG A 51 -13.31 15.08 7.96
N ASP A 52 -12.90 13.87 7.57
CA ASP A 52 -13.17 12.60 8.25
C ASP A 52 -12.38 12.44 9.56
N GLY A 53 -11.12 12.87 9.60
CA GLY A 53 -10.27 12.68 10.79
C GLY A 53 -9.08 13.63 10.90
N GLY A 54 -9.18 14.82 10.31
CA GLY A 54 -8.19 15.88 10.46
C GLY A 54 -6.79 15.51 9.98
N VAL A 55 -5.79 16.06 10.67
CA VAL A 55 -4.36 15.86 10.38
C VAL A 55 -3.94 14.40 10.56
N GLU A 56 -4.48 13.72 11.57
CA GLU A 56 -4.16 12.31 11.85
C GLU A 56 -4.55 11.39 10.69
N ARG A 57 -5.73 11.64 10.11
CA ARG A 57 -6.19 10.90 8.94
C ARG A 57 -5.33 11.12 7.71
N LEU A 58 -4.79 12.33 7.51
CA LEU A 58 -3.85 12.63 6.42
C LEU A 58 -2.48 11.95 6.65
N ASN A 59 -2.04 11.82 7.91
CA ASN A 59 -0.81 11.10 8.23
C ASN A 59 -0.94 9.57 8.02
N THR A 60 -2.16 9.05 7.96
CA THR A 60 -2.43 7.62 7.77
C THR A 60 -2.32 7.23 6.30
N LEU A 61 -1.10 6.93 5.85
CA LEU A 61 -0.89 6.38 4.51
C LEU A 61 -1.23 4.89 4.48
N ARG A 62 -2.38 4.57 3.89
CA ARG A 62 -2.72 3.17 3.56
C ARG A 62 -2.07 2.82 2.23
N PHE A 63 -1.00 2.05 2.28
CA PHE A 63 -0.50 1.29 1.13
C PHE A 63 -1.19 -0.07 1.17
N PRO A 64 -2.29 -0.27 0.41
CA PRO A 64 -2.90 -1.58 0.33
C PRO A 64 -1.88 -2.53 -0.32
N ARG A 65 -1.13 -3.25 0.49
CA ARG A 65 -0.37 -4.41 0.05
C ARG A 65 -1.39 -5.55 0.00
N GLN A 66 -1.68 -6.06 -1.18
CA GLN A 66 -2.42 -7.31 -1.27
C GLN A 66 -1.61 -8.38 -0.53
N ALA A 67 -2.12 -8.83 0.61
CA ALA A 67 -1.56 -9.98 1.30
C ALA A 67 -1.69 -11.18 0.35
N SER A 68 -0.63 -11.99 0.24
CA SER A 68 -0.72 -13.20 -0.56
C SER A 68 -1.79 -14.11 0.03
N ALA A 69 -2.64 -14.70 -0.81
CA ALA A 69 -3.61 -15.71 -0.38
C ALA A 69 -2.97 -16.91 0.33
N LEU A 70 -1.65 -17.08 0.24
CA LEU A 70 -0.87 -18.10 0.95
C LEU A 70 -0.48 -17.69 2.39
N VAL A 71 -0.68 -16.44 2.79
CA VAL A 71 -0.30 -15.95 4.13
C VAL A 71 -1.04 -16.70 5.25
N PRO A 72 -2.37 -16.93 5.16
CA PRO A 72 -3.09 -17.67 6.20
C PRO A 72 -2.61 -19.12 6.37
N GLN A 73 -2.14 -19.75 5.30
CA GLN A 73 -1.71 -21.16 5.27
C GLN A 73 -0.19 -21.34 5.40
N ARG A 74 0.53 -20.26 5.74
CA ARG A 74 2.00 -20.25 5.74
C ARG A 74 2.60 -21.29 6.69
N THR A 75 2.00 -21.48 7.86
CA THR A 75 2.43 -22.48 8.85
C THR A 75 2.26 -23.91 8.32
N THR A 76 1.10 -24.23 7.75
CA THR A 76 0.81 -25.53 7.15
C THR A 76 1.73 -25.83 5.97
N LEU A 77 1.92 -24.86 5.08
CA LEU A 77 2.84 -24.98 3.94
C LEU A 77 4.29 -25.19 4.40
N ALA A 78 4.75 -24.46 5.43
CA ALA A 78 6.10 -24.63 5.96
C ALA A 78 6.30 -26.01 6.61
N ALA A 79 5.30 -26.53 7.33
CA ALA A 79 5.35 -27.88 7.90
C ALA A 79 5.42 -28.95 6.79
N HIS A 80 4.57 -28.85 5.78
CA HIS A 80 4.55 -29.81 4.66
C HIS A 80 5.87 -29.81 3.88
N LEU A 81 6.38 -28.62 3.55
CA LEU A 81 7.63 -28.48 2.80
C LEU A 81 8.87 -28.92 3.61
N ARG A 82 8.81 -28.89 4.95
CA ARG A 82 9.86 -29.48 5.80
C ARG A 82 9.78 -31.01 5.83
N ALA A 83 8.58 -31.57 5.86
CA ALA A 83 8.38 -33.01 5.82
C ALA A 83 8.75 -33.60 4.44
N GLN A 84 8.49 -32.87 3.36
CA GLN A 84 8.80 -33.26 1.98
C GLN A 84 9.54 -32.14 1.24
N PRO A 85 10.86 -31.99 1.46
CA PRO A 85 11.64 -30.91 0.88
C PRO A 85 11.64 -30.99 -0.66
N PRO A 86 11.14 -29.95 -1.36
CA PRO A 86 11.15 -29.95 -2.81
C PRO A 86 12.57 -29.72 -3.34
N ALA A 87 12.98 -30.53 -4.32
CA ALA A 87 14.29 -30.40 -4.96
C ALA A 87 14.40 -29.14 -5.86
N THR A 88 13.26 -28.61 -6.33
CA THR A 88 13.23 -27.44 -7.22
C THR A 88 12.08 -26.49 -6.84
N VAL A 89 12.19 -25.24 -7.28
CA VAL A 89 11.10 -24.24 -7.13
C VAL A 89 9.84 -24.68 -7.88
N ALA A 90 9.98 -25.38 -8.99
CA ALA A 90 8.83 -25.91 -9.74
C ALA A 90 8.11 -26.99 -8.93
N ALA A 91 8.85 -27.91 -8.31
CA ALA A 91 8.29 -28.91 -7.40
C ALA A 91 7.59 -28.25 -6.20
N ALA A 92 8.20 -27.20 -5.65
CA ALA A 92 7.61 -26.44 -4.55
C ALA A 92 6.30 -25.74 -4.96
N ALA A 93 6.23 -25.17 -6.16
CA ALA A 93 5.02 -24.56 -6.70
C ALA A 93 3.89 -25.59 -6.89
N ALA A 94 4.22 -26.79 -7.40
CA ALA A 94 3.28 -27.88 -7.56
C ALA A 94 2.74 -28.39 -6.21
N GLN A 95 3.60 -28.51 -5.19
CA GLN A 95 3.15 -28.88 -3.84
C GLN A 95 2.23 -27.84 -3.22
N ILE A 96 2.53 -26.55 -3.38
CA ILE A 96 1.66 -25.46 -2.91
C ILE A 96 0.31 -25.51 -3.63
N GLU A 97 0.29 -25.72 -4.95
CA GLU A 97 -0.94 -25.84 -5.73
C GLU A 97 -1.76 -27.06 -5.28
N ALA A 98 -1.14 -28.21 -5.06
CA ALA A 98 -1.81 -29.43 -4.58
C ALA A 98 -2.44 -29.27 -3.19
N LEU A 99 -1.78 -28.55 -2.28
CA LEU A 99 -2.27 -28.36 -0.91
C LEU A 99 -3.29 -27.25 -0.76
N THR A 100 -3.19 -26.20 -1.58
CA THR A 100 -3.94 -24.96 -1.38
C THR A 100 -4.91 -24.63 -2.51
N GLY A 101 -4.79 -25.31 -3.65
CA GLY A 101 -5.49 -24.98 -4.89
C GLY A 101 -5.00 -23.68 -5.55
N ILE A 102 -4.01 -23.00 -4.97
CA ILE A 102 -3.55 -21.69 -5.44
C ILE A 102 -2.31 -21.87 -6.31
N LYS A 103 -2.46 -21.56 -7.60
CA LYS A 103 -1.34 -21.55 -8.55
C LYS A 103 -0.48 -20.28 -8.40
N ARG A 104 0.83 -20.46 -8.27
CA ARG A 104 1.81 -19.36 -8.23
C ARG A 104 2.88 -19.55 -9.28
N GLY A 105 3.26 -18.45 -9.95
CA GLY A 105 4.42 -18.45 -10.84
C GLY A 105 5.73 -18.63 -10.07
N LEU A 106 6.73 -19.21 -10.73
CA LEU A 106 8.03 -19.58 -10.12
C LEU A 106 8.70 -18.41 -9.37
N THR A 107 8.64 -17.20 -9.93
CA THR A 107 9.20 -16.00 -9.29
C THR A 107 8.47 -15.64 -7.99
N GLN A 108 7.14 -15.77 -7.97
CA GLN A 108 6.34 -15.51 -6.75
C GLN A 108 6.61 -16.59 -5.69
N THR A 109 6.76 -17.85 -6.10
CA THR A 109 7.14 -18.96 -5.21
C THR A 109 8.53 -18.75 -4.61
N ARG A 110 9.52 -18.31 -5.40
CA ARG A 110 10.84 -17.90 -4.88
C ARG A 110 10.74 -16.77 -3.88
N GLN A 111 9.97 -15.72 -4.18
CA GLN A 111 9.77 -14.60 -3.27
C GLN A 111 9.05 -15.02 -1.98
N PHE A 112 8.15 -15.99 -2.05
CA PHE A 112 7.47 -16.53 -0.88
C PHE A 112 8.45 -17.22 0.08
N PHE A 113 9.45 -17.95 -0.43
CA PHE A 113 10.49 -18.57 0.41
C PHE A 113 11.53 -17.61 0.96
N LYS A 114 11.71 -16.43 0.36
CA LYS A 114 12.61 -15.39 0.89
C LYS A 114 12.01 -14.57 2.04
N LYS A 115 10.69 -14.63 2.21
CA LYS A 115 9.94 -13.91 3.26
C LYS A 115 9.69 -14.81 4.44
#